data_AF-A0A0L7R8Q6-F1
#
_entry.id   AF-A0A0L7R8Q6-F1
#
_cell.length_a   1.000
_cell.length_b   1.000
_cell.length_c   1.000
_cell.angle_alpha   90.00
_cell.angle_beta   90.00
_cell.angle_gamma   90.00
#
_symmetry.space_group_name_H-M   'P 1'
#
loop_
_entity.id
_entity.type
_entity.pdbx_description
1 polymer ?
#
loop_
_entity_poly.entity_id
_entity_poly.type
_entity_poly.pdbx_seq_one_letter_code
_entity_poly.pdbx_strand_id
1 'polypeptide(L)'
;MHFIIEKNDNFCVFCFSRSRDRDRRRRSRSRSRSRSPRDRRNWGGSGGRDRGGGRNSRGQPGANLRKPRWDLSRLEPFKKDFYVPHEAVQNRDPRIVEQYRSEKEITLKGKSIPNPVFTFEETGFPDYVLKEIKRQGFTEPTSIQAQGWPIALSGRDMVGIASTGSGKTLSYILPAIVHINSQPKLGRKDGPIALVLAPTRELAQQIQQVADDFGHSSGIRNTCLYGGAPKGAQARDLDGGVEIVIATPGRLLDFLESGRTNLKRCTYLVLDEADRMLDMGFEPQIRKIIEQIRPDRQTLMWSATWPKEVKNLAEDFLKDYAQINVGSLQLAANHNILQIIDVCQDYEKENKLSTLLKEIMAESENKTIVFIETKRRVDEITRKMKRDGWPAVCIHGDKTQQERDWVLQDFRSGKAPILVATDVAARGLDVEDVKFVINFDYPSCSEDYVHRIGRTGRRQKTGTAYTFFTPNNSNKANDLIQVLKEANQVINPKLLELADSKSGGYGRHRGGRNRWRSRGGRNGKDRSYSRSRSRSHSREHNGRGNRRSYSRSYSRSRSPVSNRTEVIGKSYWSSER
;
A
#
# COMPACT_ATOMS: atom_id res chain seq x y z
N MET A 1 -51.18 0.22 17.02
CA MET A 1 -50.98 -0.96 17.86
C MET A 1 -49.53 -0.95 18.33
N HIS A 2 -49.33 -0.68 19.61
CA HIS A 2 -48.04 -0.70 20.29
C HIS A 2 -47.50 -2.14 20.31
N PHE A 3 -46.24 -2.32 19.94
CA PHE A 3 -45.43 -3.44 20.42
C PHE A 3 -44.13 -2.91 20.99
N ILE A 4 -44.05 -3.07 22.30
CA ILE A 4 -42.89 -2.90 23.17
C ILE A 4 -41.94 -4.06 22.84
N ILE A 5 -40.68 -3.75 22.50
CA ILE A 5 -39.60 -4.74 22.54
C ILE A 5 -38.53 -4.19 23.47
N GLU A 6 -38.34 -4.94 24.55
CA GLU A 6 -37.44 -4.69 25.66
C GLU A 6 -35.99 -4.58 25.20
N LYS A 7 -35.30 -3.61 25.80
CA LYS A 7 -33.85 -3.47 25.77
C LYS A 7 -33.22 -4.64 26.54
N ASN A 8 -32.34 -5.38 25.89
CA ASN A 8 -31.31 -6.15 26.57
C ASN A 8 -29.97 -5.45 26.37
N ASP A 9 -29.64 -4.60 27.33
CA ASP A 9 -28.30 -4.08 27.56
C ASP A 9 -27.41 -5.23 28.07
N ASN A 10 -26.44 -5.66 27.26
CA ASN A 10 -25.26 -6.36 27.77
C ASN A 10 -24.00 -5.73 27.15
N PHE A 11 -23.61 -4.63 27.79
CA PHE A 11 -22.29 -4.04 27.71
C PHE A 11 -21.25 -5.05 28.18
N CYS A 12 -20.28 -5.40 27.33
CA CYS A 12 -19.04 -6.02 27.77
C CYS A 12 -17.99 -4.92 27.96
N VAL A 13 -17.99 -4.35 29.17
CA VAL A 13 -16.89 -3.54 29.72
C VAL A 13 -15.92 -4.51 30.39
N PHE A 14 -14.68 -4.63 29.92
CA PHE A 14 -13.58 -5.07 30.79
C PHE A 14 -12.29 -4.33 30.45
N CYS A 15 -11.94 -3.40 31.35
CA CYS A 15 -10.62 -2.80 31.48
C CYS A 15 -9.77 -3.60 32.48
N PHE A 16 -8.49 -3.72 32.14
CA PHE A 16 -7.28 -3.73 32.97
C PHE A 16 -7.11 -4.65 34.21
N SER A 17 -5.96 -5.32 34.17
CA SER A 17 -5.04 -5.65 35.28
C SER A 17 -5.51 -6.58 36.39
N ARG A 18 -4.92 -7.78 36.42
CA ARG A 18 -4.42 -8.38 37.68
C ARG A 18 -3.09 -9.10 37.45
N SER A 19 -2.05 -8.54 38.07
CA SER A 19 -0.79 -9.19 38.41
C SER A 19 -1.03 -10.57 39.03
N ARG A 20 -0.22 -11.55 38.62
CA ARG A 20 0.10 -12.69 39.49
C ARG A 20 1.60 -12.93 39.47
N ASP A 21 2.16 -12.71 40.65
CA ASP A 21 3.46 -13.12 41.12
C ASP A 21 3.83 -14.52 40.66
N ARG A 22 5.05 -14.67 40.14
CA ARG A 22 5.80 -15.92 40.24
C ARG A 22 7.14 -15.65 40.88
N ASP A 23 7.16 -15.94 42.18
CA ASP A 23 8.34 -16.28 42.96
C ASP A 23 9.30 -17.18 42.18
N ARG A 24 10.50 -16.65 41.87
CA ARG A 24 11.68 -17.48 41.67
C ARG A 24 12.82 -16.94 42.52
N ARG A 25 12.99 -17.63 43.64
CA ARG A 25 14.05 -17.55 44.64
C ARG A 25 15.42 -17.30 44.01
N ARG A 26 16.02 -16.16 44.37
CA ARG A 26 17.45 -15.88 44.26
C ARG A 26 18.19 -16.81 45.24
N ARG A 27 19.17 -17.58 44.75
CA ARG A 27 20.28 -18.06 45.58
C ARG A 27 21.55 -17.32 45.15
N SER A 28 22.00 -16.48 46.07
CA SER A 28 23.26 -15.77 46.12
C SER A 28 24.46 -16.74 46.14
N ARG A 29 25.43 -16.52 45.25
CA ARG A 29 26.84 -16.80 45.56
C ARG A 29 27.71 -15.63 45.07
N SER A 30 28.03 -14.78 46.03
CA SER A 30 29.10 -13.79 46.03
C SER A 30 30.47 -14.48 45.94
N ARG A 31 31.30 -14.07 44.99
CA ARG A 31 32.76 -14.02 45.17
C ARG A 31 33.32 -12.79 44.48
N SER A 32 33.62 -11.81 45.30
CA SER A 32 34.51 -10.68 45.07
C SER A 32 35.94 -11.16 44.84
N ARG A 33 36.66 -10.53 43.91
CA ARG A 33 38.10 -10.22 44.04
C ARG A 33 38.52 -9.20 42.98
N SER A 34 38.68 -7.99 43.45
CA SER A 34 39.45 -6.90 42.86
C SER A 34 40.96 -7.23 42.85
N ARG A 35 41.66 -6.89 41.76
CA ARG A 35 43.08 -6.50 41.75
C ARG A 35 43.41 -5.73 40.47
N SER A 36 43.97 -4.55 40.66
CA SER A 36 44.40 -3.57 39.64
C SER A 36 45.84 -3.88 39.13
N PRO A 37 46.49 -3.03 38.31
CA PRO A 37 47.12 -3.47 37.05
C PRO A 37 48.66 -3.41 37.09
N ARG A 38 49.35 -4.08 36.14
CA ARG A 38 50.73 -3.72 35.75
C ARG A 38 51.14 -4.30 34.38
N ASP A 39 51.48 -3.37 33.50
CA ASP A 39 52.59 -3.29 32.55
C ASP A 39 53.03 -4.46 31.62
N ARG A 40 53.00 -4.09 30.33
CA ARG A 40 54.01 -4.27 29.27
C ARG A 40 54.41 -5.70 28.87
N ARG A 41 54.17 -6.03 27.59
CA ARG A 41 55.25 -6.10 26.58
C ARG A 41 54.71 -6.17 25.15
N ASN A 42 55.46 -5.45 24.31
CA ASN A 42 55.39 -5.25 22.88
C ASN A 42 55.72 -6.53 22.09
N TRP A 43 54.93 -6.87 21.08
CA TRP A 43 55.43 -7.59 19.90
C TRP A 43 54.64 -7.19 18.65
N GLY A 44 55.38 -6.83 17.61
CA GLY A 44 54.88 -6.12 16.46
C GLY A 44 54.45 -7.01 15.30
N GLY A 45 53.72 -6.36 14.38
CA GLY A 45 53.98 -6.44 12.94
C GLY A 45 53.37 -7.61 12.15
N SER A 46 52.24 -7.35 11.49
CA SER A 46 52.20 -7.47 10.02
C SER A 46 50.97 -6.79 9.43
N GLY A 47 51.23 -5.93 8.45
CA GLY A 47 50.23 -5.11 7.78
C GLY A 47 49.40 -5.89 6.77
N GLY A 48 48.09 -5.63 6.78
CA GLY A 48 47.18 -5.90 5.68
C GLY A 48 46.58 -4.58 5.22
N ARG A 49 46.91 -4.16 4.00
CA ARG A 49 46.48 -2.90 3.38
C ARG A 49 44.96 -2.91 3.17
N ASP A 50 44.24 -2.11 3.95
CA ASP A 50 42.89 -1.64 3.61
C ASP A 50 42.98 -0.72 2.39
N ARG A 51 42.80 -1.31 1.20
CA ARG A 51 42.46 -0.55 0.01
C ARG A 51 40.96 -0.33 -0.02
N GLY A 52 40.58 0.89 0.31
CA GLY A 52 39.25 1.43 0.05
C GLY A 52 38.80 1.16 -1.37
N GLY A 53 37.64 0.51 -1.48
CA GLY A 53 36.85 0.37 -2.70
C GLY A 53 35.50 1.00 -2.45
N GLY A 54 35.41 2.32 -2.63
CA GLY A 54 34.14 3.01 -2.70
C GLY A 54 33.33 2.47 -3.88
N ARG A 55 32.15 1.92 -3.58
CA ARG A 55 31.05 1.75 -4.55
C ARG A 55 29.73 1.85 -3.80
N ASN A 56 29.37 3.08 -3.44
CA ASN A 56 27.96 3.47 -3.34
C ASN A 56 27.36 3.49 -4.76
N SER A 57 27.17 2.30 -5.35
CA SER A 57 26.15 2.13 -6.37
C SER A 57 24.98 1.50 -5.63
N ARG A 58 23.97 2.31 -5.30
CA ARG A 58 22.68 1.80 -4.82
C ARG A 58 22.06 1.02 -5.98
N GLY A 59 22.48 -0.23 -6.16
CA GLY A 59 21.83 -1.16 -7.08
C GLY A 59 20.36 -1.27 -6.69
N GLN A 60 19.48 -1.37 -7.69
CA GLN A 60 18.08 -1.66 -7.43
C GLN A 60 17.96 -2.93 -6.58
N PRO A 61 17.07 -2.98 -5.56
CA PRO A 61 16.83 -4.21 -4.80
C PRO A 61 16.61 -5.39 -5.74
N GLY A 62 17.25 -6.52 -5.46
CA GLY A 62 17.17 -7.71 -6.32
C GLY A 62 18.03 -7.67 -7.58
N ALA A 63 18.97 -6.73 -7.74
CA ALA A 63 19.85 -6.68 -8.91
C ALA A 63 20.79 -7.90 -9.04
N ASN A 64 21.11 -8.56 -7.93
CA ASN A 64 22.00 -9.73 -7.92
C ASN A 64 21.25 -11.07 -7.93
N LEU A 65 19.91 -11.05 -7.86
CA LEU A 65 19.09 -12.25 -7.92
C LEU A 65 19.16 -12.87 -9.32
N ARG A 66 19.60 -14.13 -9.39
CA ARG A 66 19.55 -14.92 -10.62
C ARG A 66 18.22 -15.66 -10.69
N LYS A 67 17.57 -15.61 -11.84
CA LYS A 67 16.35 -16.38 -12.09
C LYS A 67 16.65 -17.89 -12.01
N PRO A 68 15.96 -18.66 -11.15
CA PRO A 68 16.08 -20.10 -11.12
C PRO A 68 15.63 -20.68 -12.47
N ARG A 69 16.31 -21.74 -12.93
CA ARG A 69 15.82 -22.51 -14.08
C ARG A 69 14.74 -23.46 -13.60
N TRP A 70 13.50 -23.21 -13.99
CA TRP A 70 12.35 -24.04 -13.66
C TRP A 70 12.22 -25.16 -14.68
N ASP A 71 12.59 -26.38 -14.29
CA ASP A 71 12.30 -27.59 -15.05
C ASP A 71 11.00 -28.22 -14.50
N LEU A 72 9.90 -28.01 -15.23
CA LEU A 72 8.56 -28.49 -14.83
C LEU A 72 8.52 -30.01 -14.61
N SER A 73 9.37 -30.78 -15.30
CA SER A 73 9.40 -32.25 -15.17
C SER A 73 9.99 -32.72 -13.85
N ARG A 74 10.80 -31.87 -13.19
CA ARG A 74 11.51 -32.18 -11.93
C ARG A 74 10.87 -31.54 -10.71
N LEU A 75 9.84 -30.72 -10.90
CA LEU A 75 9.13 -30.09 -9.81
C LEU A 75 8.26 -31.12 -9.09
N GLU A 76 8.35 -31.15 -7.76
CA GLU A 76 7.44 -31.95 -6.97
C GLU A 76 5.99 -31.50 -7.25
N PRO A 77 5.10 -32.42 -7.67
CA PRO A 77 3.69 -32.12 -7.83
C PRO A 77 3.08 -31.70 -6.50
N PHE A 78 2.09 -30.82 -6.55
CA PHE A 78 1.35 -30.41 -5.38
C PHE A 78 -0.15 -30.36 -5.70
N LYS A 79 -0.97 -30.65 -4.70
CA LYS A 79 -2.42 -30.55 -4.84
C LYS A 79 -2.80 -29.06 -4.87
N LYS A 80 -3.65 -28.68 -5.82
CA LYS A 80 -4.16 -27.31 -6.02
C LYS A 80 -5.65 -27.20 -5.80
N ASP A 81 -6.38 -28.19 -6.31
CA ASP A 81 -7.84 -28.22 -6.21
C ASP A 81 -8.23 -28.98 -4.96
N PHE A 82 -8.80 -28.24 -4.00
CA PHE A 82 -9.35 -28.75 -2.77
C PHE A 82 -10.86 -28.54 -2.69
N TYR A 83 -11.44 -27.88 -3.69
CA TYR A 83 -12.83 -27.49 -3.64
C TYR A 83 -13.71 -28.69 -3.95
N VAL A 84 -14.41 -29.16 -2.93
CA VAL A 84 -15.50 -30.12 -3.08
C VAL A 84 -16.79 -29.33 -2.88
N PRO A 85 -17.58 -29.09 -3.94
CA PRO A 85 -18.80 -28.31 -3.80
C PRO A 85 -19.78 -29.03 -2.86
N HIS A 86 -20.38 -28.29 -1.95
CA HIS A 86 -21.47 -28.80 -1.12
C HIS A 86 -22.66 -29.18 -2.02
N GLU A 87 -23.38 -30.25 -1.69
CA GLU A 87 -24.50 -30.75 -2.50
C GLU A 87 -25.54 -29.66 -2.80
N ALA A 88 -25.87 -28.85 -1.78
CA ALA A 88 -26.76 -27.70 -1.92
C ALA A 88 -26.28 -26.64 -2.93
N VAL A 89 -24.96 -26.47 -3.10
CA VAL A 89 -24.35 -25.50 -4.04
C VAL A 89 -24.33 -26.08 -5.46
N GLN A 90 -24.08 -27.38 -5.58
CA GLN A 90 -24.04 -28.11 -6.85
C GLN A 90 -25.44 -28.24 -7.48
N ASN A 91 -26.44 -28.54 -6.66
CA ASN A 91 -27.83 -28.74 -7.10
C ASN A 91 -28.66 -27.44 -7.11
N ARG A 92 -28.04 -26.29 -6.82
CA ARG A 92 -28.73 -25.00 -6.77
C ARG A 92 -29.21 -24.61 -8.18
N ASP A 93 -30.49 -24.23 -8.28
CA ASP A 93 -31.05 -23.76 -9.54
C ASP A 93 -30.24 -22.57 -10.08
N PRO A 94 -29.80 -22.60 -11.35
CA PRO A 94 -29.04 -21.51 -11.95
C PRO A 94 -29.71 -20.13 -11.84
N ARG A 95 -31.05 -20.07 -11.82
CA ARG A 95 -31.81 -18.83 -11.66
C ARG A 95 -31.61 -18.22 -10.27
N ILE A 96 -31.57 -19.05 -9.23
CA ILE A 96 -31.31 -18.62 -7.85
C ILE A 96 -29.86 -18.12 -7.73
N VAL A 97 -28.92 -18.82 -8.37
CA VAL A 97 -27.51 -18.38 -8.40
C VAL A 97 -27.37 -17.02 -9.06
N GLU A 98 -28.03 -16.81 -10.20
CA GLU A 98 -27.96 -15.54 -10.93
C GLU A 98 -28.67 -14.41 -10.18
N GLN A 99 -29.81 -14.71 -9.55
CA GLN A 99 -30.49 -13.76 -8.67
C GLN A 99 -29.59 -13.34 -7.51
N TYR A 100 -28.93 -14.28 -6.82
CA TYR A 100 -28.01 -13.96 -5.74
C TYR A 100 -26.84 -13.10 -6.22
N ARG A 101 -26.27 -13.41 -7.40
CA ARG A 101 -25.21 -12.59 -8.00
C ARG A 101 -25.70 -11.17 -8.30
N SER A 102 -26.91 -11.03 -8.84
CA SER A 102 -27.51 -9.72 -9.09
C SER A 102 -27.74 -8.94 -7.79
N GLU A 103 -28.30 -9.58 -6.76
CA GLU A 103 -28.59 -8.96 -5.46
C GLU A 103 -27.31 -8.55 -4.71
N LYS A 104 -26.25 -9.34 -4.82
CA LYS A 104 -24.95 -9.08 -4.18
C LYS A 104 -23.97 -8.31 -5.09
N GLU A 105 -24.45 -7.84 -6.25
CA GLU A 105 -23.70 -7.08 -7.26
C GLU A 105 -22.42 -7.77 -7.74
N ILE A 106 -22.48 -9.09 -7.92
CA ILE A 106 -21.35 -9.93 -8.33
C ILE A 106 -21.35 -10.08 -9.85
N THR A 107 -20.30 -9.60 -10.49
CA THR A 107 -20.02 -9.83 -11.92
C THR A 107 -18.81 -10.75 -12.07
N LEU A 108 -18.92 -11.70 -13.00
CA LEU A 108 -17.87 -12.69 -13.27
C LEU A 108 -17.32 -12.55 -14.68
N LYS A 109 -16.02 -12.79 -14.82
CA LYS A 109 -15.36 -12.98 -16.11
C LYS A 109 -14.42 -14.18 -16.03
N GLY A 110 -14.55 -15.11 -16.97
CA GLY A 110 -13.78 -16.35 -17.02
C GLY A 110 -14.68 -17.49 -17.47
N LYS A 111 -14.13 -18.71 -17.56
CA LYS A 111 -14.86 -19.92 -17.97
C LYS A 111 -14.95 -20.87 -16.79
N SER A 112 -16.03 -21.64 -16.62
CA SER A 112 -16.12 -22.69 -15.59
C SER A 112 -15.83 -22.18 -14.17
N ILE A 113 -16.53 -21.12 -13.76
CA ILE A 113 -16.41 -20.54 -12.42
C ILE A 113 -17.38 -21.25 -11.46
N PRO A 114 -16.93 -21.75 -10.29
CA PRO A 114 -17.81 -22.38 -9.31
C PRO A 114 -18.94 -21.46 -8.84
N ASN A 115 -20.07 -22.05 -8.46
CA ASN A 115 -21.20 -21.33 -7.87
C ASN A 115 -20.80 -20.69 -6.52
N PRO A 116 -21.38 -19.52 -6.17
CA PRO A 116 -21.16 -18.88 -4.89
C PRO A 116 -21.78 -19.68 -3.74
N VAL A 117 -21.15 -19.59 -2.58
CA VAL A 117 -21.66 -20.17 -1.32
C VAL A 117 -22.45 -19.14 -0.55
N PHE A 118 -23.59 -19.51 0.01
CA PHE A 118 -24.47 -18.58 0.72
C PHE A 118 -24.20 -18.56 2.23
N THR A 119 -23.73 -19.68 2.77
CA THR A 119 -23.46 -19.88 4.19
C THR A 119 -22.04 -20.40 4.41
N PHE A 120 -21.53 -20.36 5.65
CA PHE A 120 -20.20 -20.89 5.95
C PHE A 120 -20.15 -22.41 5.82
N GLU A 121 -21.23 -23.11 6.11
CA GLU A 121 -21.37 -24.56 6.01
C GLU A 121 -21.23 -25.04 4.55
N GLU A 122 -21.62 -24.21 3.58
CA GLU A 122 -21.52 -24.50 2.15
C GLU A 122 -20.10 -24.32 1.56
N THR A 123 -19.17 -23.74 2.32
CA THR A 123 -17.85 -23.31 1.82
C THR A 123 -16.93 -24.46 1.39
N GLY A 124 -17.15 -25.66 1.91
CA GLY A 124 -16.20 -26.77 1.79
C GLY A 124 -14.93 -26.56 2.63
N PHE A 125 -14.92 -25.61 3.57
CA PHE A 125 -13.81 -25.44 4.49
C PHE A 125 -13.74 -26.58 5.51
N PRO A 126 -12.54 -27.01 5.93
CA PRO A 126 -12.38 -27.95 7.03
C PRO A 126 -12.92 -27.41 8.36
N ASP A 127 -13.34 -28.32 9.26
CA ASP A 127 -13.91 -27.99 10.56
C ASP A 127 -13.08 -27.02 11.41
N TYR A 128 -11.74 -27.12 11.33
CA TYR A 128 -10.86 -26.25 12.11
C TYR A 128 -10.93 -24.79 11.64
N VAL A 129 -11.20 -24.54 10.35
CA VAL A 129 -11.44 -23.19 9.82
C VAL A 129 -12.84 -22.72 10.21
N LEU A 130 -13.87 -23.57 10.04
CA LEU A 130 -15.25 -23.21 10.37
C LEU A 130 -15.43 -22.88 11.86
N LYS A 131 -14.78 -23.63 12.75
CA LYS A 131 -14.76 -23.35 14.19
C LYS A 131 -14.15 -21.98 14.50
N GLU A 132 -13.10 -21.60 13.78
CA GLU A 132 -12.46 -20.31 13.95
C GLU A 132 -13.35 -19.16 13.46
N ILE A 133 -13.98 -19.29 12.29
CA ILE A 133 -14.96 -18.32 11.79
C ILE A 133 -16.08 -18.10 12.81
N LYS A 134 -16.61 -19.18 13.38
CA LYS A 134 -17.65 -19.11 14.44
C LYS A 134 -17.13 -18.47 15.71
N ARG A 135 -15.88 -18.75 16.13
CA ARG A 135 -15.23 -18.15 17.29
C ARG A 135 -15.09 -16.63 17.16
N GLN A 136 -14.81 -16.14 15.95
CA GLN A 136 -14.71 -14.71 15.64
C GLN A 136 -16.09 -14.02 15.53
N GLY A 137 -17.19 -14.78 15.57
CA GLY A 137 -18.55 -14.23 15.58
C GLY A 137 -19.06 -13.77 14.21
N PHE A 138 -18.47 -14.22 13.11
CA PHE A 138 -19.01 -13.94 11.78
C PHE A 138 -20.31 -14.72 11.55
N THR A 139 -21.32 -14.06 11.00
CA THR A 139 -22.66 -14.61 10.78
C THR A 139 -22.87 -15.12 9.35
N GLU A 140 -22.35 -14.40 8.36
CA GLU A 140 -22.48 -14.74 6.93
C GLU A 140 -21.24 -14.31 6.13
N PRO A 141 -20.93 -14.98 5.00
CA PRO A 141 -19.88 -14.54 4.10
C PRO A 141 -20.24 -13.24 3.39
N THR A 142 -19.26 -12.35 3.21
CA THR A 142 -19.43 -11.18 2.34
C THR A 142 -19.52 -11.59 0.87
N SER A 143 -20.06 -10.73 -0.01
CA SER A 143 -20.21 -11.05 -1.45
C SER A 143 -18.91 -11.52 -2.11
N ILE A 144 -17.79 -10.87 -1.76
CA ILE A 144 -16.46 -11.22 -2.29
C ILE A 144 -15.93 -12.54 -1.71
N GLN A 145 -16.30 -12.90 -0.48
CA GLN A 145 -15.97 -14.18 0.13
C GLN A 145 -16.82 -15.32 -0.45
N ALA A 146 -18.13 -15.12 -0.55
CA ALA A 146 -19.10 -16.06 -1.09
C ALA A 146 -18.73 -16.59 -2.48
N GLN A 147 -18.27 -15.70 -3.37
CA GLN A 147 -17.83 -16.10 -4.71
C GLN A 147 -16.32 -16.40 -4.77
N GLY A 148 -15.51 -15.74 -3.95
CA GLY A 148 -14.05 -15.86 -3.96
C GLY A 148 -13.52 -17.16 -3.38
N TRP A 149 -14.10 -17.68 -2.30
CA TRP A 149 -13.60 -18.89 -1.65
C TRP A 149 -13.69 -20.14 -2.54
N PRO A 150 -14.81 -20.42 -3.23
CA PRO A 150 -14.87 -21.55 -4.17
C PRO A 150 -13.80 -21.49 -5.26
N ILE A 151 -13.54 -20.30 -5.82
CA ILE A 151 -12.51 -20.10 -6.85
C ILE A 151 -11.10 -20.29 -6.28
N ALA A 152 -10.83 -19.71 -5.10
CA ALA A 152 -9.53 -19.83 -4.47
C ALA A 152 -9.23 -21.29 -4.06
N LEU A 153 -10.21 -22.00 -3.52
CA LEU A 153 -10.09 -23.42 -3.13
C LEU A 153 -9.97 -24.36 -4.34
N SER A 154 -10.49 -23.97 -5.51
CA SER A 154 -10.34 -24.76 -6.75
C SER A 154 -8.93 -24.67 -7.34
N GLY A 155 -8.01 -23.93 -6.70
CA GLY A 155 -6.62 -23.83 -7.14
C GLY A 155 -6.39 -22.96 -8.37
N ARG A 156 -7.40 -22.19 -8.80
CA ARG A 156 -7.32 -21.34 -9.99
C ARG A 156 -6.71 -19.99 -9.67
N ASP A 157 -5.98 -19.42 -10.63
CA ASP A 157 -5.60 -18.02 -10.57
C ASP A 157 -6.85 -17.14 -10.57
N MET A 158 -6.80 -16.03 -9.82
CA MET A 158 -7.95 -15.13 -9.78
C MET A 158 -7.60 -13.67 -9.52
N VAL A 159 -8.51 -12.80 -9.96
CA VAL A 159 -8.54 -11.38 -9.65
C VAL A 159 -9.84 -11.08 -8.91
N GLY A 160 -9.75 -10.64 -7.66
CA GLY A 160 -10.89 -10.26 -6.84
C GLY A 160 -10.96 -8.74 -6.63
N ILE A 161 -11.99 -8.12 -7.18
CA ILE A 161 -12.21 -6.66 -7.12
C ILE A 161 -13.43 -6.40 -6.28
N ALA A 162 -13.24 -5.70 -5.16
CA ALA A 162 -14.32 -5.32 -4.25
C ALA A 162 -13.91 -4.10 -3.44
N SER A 163 -14.88 -3.30 -2.99
CA SER A 163 -14.67 -2.10 -2.20
C SER A 163 -13.79 -2.31 -0.95
N THR A 164 -13.26 -1.21 -0.40
CA THR A 164 -12.49 -1.27 0.85
C THR A 164 -13.39 -1.73 2.01
N GLY A 165 -12.86 -2.56 2.92
CA GLY A 165 -13.64 -3.10 4.03
C GLY A 165 -14.62 -4.24 3.69
N SER A 166 -14.65 -4.73 2.44
CA SER A 166 -15.51 -5.86 2.01
C SER A 166 -15.05 -7.25 2.46
N GLY A 167 -13.98 -7.36 3.24
CA GLY A 167 -13.50 -8.64 3.77
C GLY A 167 -12.53 -9.42 2.87
N LYS A 168 -11.89 -8.75 1.88
CA LYS A 168 -10.90 -9.35 0.95
C LYS A 168 -9.79 -10.15 1.64
N THR A 169 -9.32 -9.70 2.81
CA THR A 169 -8.23 -10.37 3.53
C THR A 169 -8.57 -11.81 3.89
N LEU A 170 -9.77 -12.07 4.40
CA LEU A 170 -10.22 -13.44 4.69
C LEU A 170 -10.51 -14.23 3.41
N SER A 171 -10.83 -13.56 2.30
CA SER A 171 -11.00 -14.21 0.99
C SER A 171 -9.74 -14.93 0.51
N TYR A 172 -8.55 -14.46 0.89
CA TYR A 172 -7.28 -15.10 0.50
C TYR A 172 -6.51 -15.78 1.63
N ILE A 173 -6.68 -15.39 2.90
CA ILE A 173 -5.99 -16.03 4.03
C ILE A 173 -6.60 -17.40 4.37
N LEU A 174 -7.94 -17.52 4.37
CA LEU A 174 -8.58 -18.79 4.73
C LEU A 174 -8.28 -19.90 3.71
N PRO A 175 -8.38 -19.67 2.39
CA PRO A 175 -7.93 -20.68 1.42
C PRO A 175 -6.42 -20.95 1.50
N ALA A 176 -5.58 -19.97 1.85
CA ALA A 176 -4.15 -20.20 2.07
C ALA A 176 -3.90 -21.21 3.21
N ILE A 177 -4.65 -21.12 4.30
CA ILE A 177 -4.57 -22.06 5.43
C ILE A 177 -4.92 -23.49 4.99
N VAL A 178 -5.99 -23.66 4.22
CA VAL A 178 -6.38 -24.97 3.66
C VAL A 178 -5.32 -25.51 2.69
N HIS A 179 -4.81 -24.63 1.82
CA HIS A 179 -3.76 -24.95 0.87
C HIS A 179 -2.51 -25.46 1.59
N ILE A 180 -2.04 -24.77 2.62
CA ILE A 180 -0.85 -25.12 3.41
C ILE A 180 -1.00 -26.46 4.11
N ASN A 181 -2.13 -26.68 4.79
CA ASN A 181 -2.37 -27.92 5.54
C ASN A 181 -2.46 -29.16 4.63
N SER A 182 -2.68 -28.95 3.35
CA SER A 182 -2.71 -30.01 2.34
C SER A 182 -1.36 -30.25 1.66
N GLN A 183 -0.30 -29.53 2.05
CA GLN A 183 1.06 -29.75 1.56
C GLN A 183 1.92 -30.52 2.57
N PRO A 184 3.02 -31.16 2.12
CA PRO A 184 4.01 -31.71 3.03
C PRO A 184 4.52 -30.64 4.00
N LYS A 185 4.75 -31.02 5.27
CA LYS A 185 5.33 -30.12 6.27
C LYS A 185 6.67 -29.57 5.79
N LEU A 186 7.02 -28.37 6.27
CA LEU A 186 8.28 -27.72 5.90
C LEU A 186 9.48 -28.53 6.39
N GLY A 187 10.44 -28.77 5.49
CA GLY A 187 11.76 -29.27 5.82
C GLY A 187 12.68 -28.16 6.35
N ARG A 188 13.90 -28.54 6.77
CA ARG A 188 14.91 -27.54 7.15
C ARG A 188 15.31 -26.74 5.91
N LYS A 189 15.35 -25.41 6.04
CA LYS A 189 15.68 -24.44 4.97
C LYS A 189 14.65 -24.34 3.84
N ASP A 190 13.48 -24.95 4.01
CA ASP A 190 12.37 -24.70 3.09
C ASP A 190 11.90 -23.25 3.21
N GLY A 191 11.57 -22.66 2.06
CA GLY A 191 10.87 -21.39 2.00
C GLY A 191 9.38 -21.52 2.32
N PRO A 192 8.65 -20.39 2.35
CA PRO A 192 7.21 -20.41 2.61
C PRO A 192 6.43 -21.11 1.50
N ILE A 193 5.27 -21.65 1.88
CA ILE A 193 4.29 -22.22 0.95
C ILE A 193 3.39 -21.11 0.39
N ALA A 194 2.98 -20.17 1.26
CA ALA A 194 2.19 -19.02 0.88
C ALA A 194 2.98 -17.71 1.03
N LEU A 195 2.90 -16.85 0.02
CA LEU A 195 3.49 -15.52 0.02
C LEU A 195 2.40 -14.48 -0.22
N VAL A 196 2.26 -13.51 0.69
CA VAL A 196 1.39 -12.34 0.52
C VAL A 196 2.25 -11.10 0.37
N LEU A 197 2.10 -10.38 -0.74
CA LEU A 197 2.78 -9.12 -0.98
C LEU A 197 1.82 -7.95 -0.76
N ALA A 198 2.28 -6.96 0.00
CA ALA A 198 1.56 -5.73 0.28
C ALA A 198 2.44 -4.49 0.02
N PRO A 199 1.86 -3.35 -0.38
CA PRO A 199 2.62 -2.14 -0.75
C PRO A 199 3.22 -1.41 0.45
N THR A 200 2.60 -1.51 1.62
CA THR A 200 3.00 -0.78 2.83
C THR A 200 3.32 -1.73 3.97
N ARG A 201 4.15 -1.25 4.91
CA ARG A 201 4.62 -2.05 6.05
C ARG A 201 3.47 -2.30 7.03
N GLU A 202 2.65 -1.28 7.21
CA GLU A 202 1.50 -1.28 8.11
C GLU A 202 0.41 -2.25 7.64
N LEU A 203 0.14 -2.27 6.33
CA LEU A 203 -0.78 -3.25 5.75
C LEU A 203 -0.25 -4.68 5.90
N ALA A 204 1.05 -4.88 5.67
CA ALA A 204 1.67 -6.19 5.85
C ALA A 204 1.56 -6.69 7.31
N GLN A 205 1.77 -5.83 8.30
CA GLN A 205 1.56 -6.18 9.73
C GLN A 205 0.09 -6.47 10.04
N GLN A 206 -0.85 -5.74 9.44
CA GLN A 206 -2.27 -5.99 9.65
C GLN A 206 -2.69 -7.36 9.07
N ILE A 207 -2.26 -7.68 7.86
CA ILE A 207 -2.52 -9.00 7.26
C ILE A 207 -1.88 -10.10 8.12
N GLN A 208 -0.69 -9.85 8.68
CA GLN A 208 -0.04 -10.77 9.62
C GLN A 208 -0.92 -11.02 10.85
N GLN A 209 -1.47 -9.98 11.47
CA GLN A 209 -2.36 -10.14 12.63
C GLN A 209 -3.58 -11.02 12.28
N VAL A 210 -4.20 -10.79 11.11
CA VAL A 210 -5.30 -11.64 10.65
C VAL A 210 -4.81 -13.07 10.41
N ALA A 211 -3.62 -13.26 9.86
CA ALA A 211 -3.04 -14.59 9.69
C ALA A 211 -2.73 -15.28 11.03
N ASP A 212 -2.35 -14.54 12.08
CA ASP A 212 -2.14 -15.07 13.44
C ASP A 212 -3.45 -15.53 14.06
N ASP A 213 -4.51 -14.72 13.97
CA ASP A 213 -5.81 -15.00 14.57
C ASP A 213 -6.42 -16.32 14.05
N PHE A 214 -6.22 -16.60 12.75
CA PHE A 214 -6.71 -17.81 12.09
C PHE A 214 -5.69 -18.95 11.98
N GLY A 215 -4.39 -18.63 12.02
CA GLY A 215 -3.31 -19.61 11.90
C GLY A 215 -3.04 -20.38 13.19
N HIS A 216 -3.31 -19.78 14.36
CA HIS A 216 -2.99 -20.36 15.66
C HIS A 216 -3.66 -21.73 15.91
N SER A 217 -4.93 -21.88 15.52
CA SER A 217 -5.68 -23.13 15.65
C SER A 217 -5.17 -24.25 14.73
N SER A 218 -4.46 -23.88 13.66
CA SER A 218 -3.95 -24.81 12.64
C SER A 218 -2.47 -25.14 12.78
N GLY A 219 -1.78 -24.58 13.78
CA GLY A 219 -0.33 -24.76 13.96
C GLY A 219 0.52 -24.15 12.84
N ILE A 220 -0.04 -23.19 12.09
CA ILE A 220 0.62 -22.50 10.97
C ILE A 220 1.41 -21.33 11.54
N ARG A 221 2.69 -21.23 11.17
CA ARG A 221 3.55 -20.10 11.53
C ARG A 221 3.61 -19.11 10.38
N ASN A 222 3.65 -17.84 10.74
CA ASN A 222 3.82 -16.76 9.79
C ASN A 222 4.87 -15.76 10.28
N THR A 223 5.35 -14.89 9.38
CA THR A 223 6.17 -13.74 9.74
C THR A 223 5.92 -12.59 8.75
N CYS A 224 6.21 -11.37 9.19
CA CYS A 224 6.08 -10.17 8.38
C CYS A 224 7.44 -9.54 8.05
N LEU A 225 7.76 -9.45 6.75
CA LEU A 225 9.03 -8.94 6.24
C LEU A 225 8.88 -7.53 5.69
N TYR A 226 9.42 -6.55 6.41
CA TYR A 226 9.35 -5.15 5.99
C TYR A 226 10.57 -4.33 6.40
N GLY A 227 10.84 -3.29 5.60
CA GLY A 227 11.94 -2.35 5.80
C GLY A 227 11.81 -1.54 7.09
N GLY A 228 12.89 -0.91 7.57
CA GLY A 228 12.87 -0.02 8.74
C GLY A 228 12.86 -0.73 10.11
N ALA A 229 12.46 -2.00 10.18
CA ALA A 229 12.63 -2.84 11.37
C ALA A 229 13.96 -3.64 11.33
N PRO A 230 14.52 -4.03 12.50
CA PRO A 230 15.74 -4.85 12.58
C PRO A 230 15.62 -6.16 11.81
N LYS A 231 16.62 -6.48 10.97
CA LYS A 231 16.65 -7.72 10.17
C LYS A 231 16.75 -8.98 11.03
N GLY A 232 17.39 -8.92 12.19
CA GLY A 232 17.72 -10.11 12.98
C GLY A 232 16.52 -10.87 13.54
N ALA A 233 15.40 -10.19 13.86
CA ALA A 233 14.18 -10.89 14.27
C ALA A 233 13.55 -11.62 13.08
N GLN A 234 13.29 -10.89 11.99
CA GLN A 234 12.74 -11.44 10.75
C GLN A 234 13.57 -12.61 10.18
N ALA A 235 14.91 -12.51 10.25
CA ALA A 235 15.80 -13.58 9.81
C ALA A 235 15.69 -14.84 10.70
N ARG A 236 15.54 -14.68 12.02
CA ARG A 236 15.35 -15.81 12.93
C ARG A 236 14.02 -16.52 12.70
N ASP A 237 12.96 -15.77 12.39
CA ASP A 237 11.66 -16.35 12.05
C ASP A 237 11.78 -17.20 10.77
N LEU A 238 12.44 -16.67 9.75
CA LEU A 238 12.72 -17.40 8.51
C LEU A 238 13.58 -18.65 8.73
N ASP A 239 14.64 -18.55 9.55
CA ASP A 239 15.51 -19.68 9.91
C ASP A 239 14.73 -20.78 10.67
N GLY A 240 13.71 -20.38 11.44
CA GLY A 240 12.78 -21.28 12.12
C GLY A 240 11.82 -22.02 11.19
N GLY A 241 11.68 -21.56 9.94
CA GLY A 241 10.68 -22.03 8.99
C GLY A 241 9.31 -21.42 9.27
N VAL A 242 8.68 -20.88 8.23
CA VAL A 242 7.35 -20.25 8.28
C VAL A 242 6.57 -20.67 7.06
N GLU A 243 5.31 -21.06 7.24
CA GLU A 243 4.46 -21.52 6.15
C GLU A 243 3.89 -20.32 5.36
N ILE A 244 3.62 -19.20 6.04
CA ILE A 244 3.16 -17.94 5.43
C ILE A 244 4.20 -16.83 5.62
N VAL A 245 4.58 -16.16 4.53
CA VAL A 245 5.31 -14.90 4.59
C VAL A 245 4.41 -13.78 4.09
N ILE A 246 4.23 -12.74 4.90
CA ILE A 246 3.64 -11.47 4.47
C ILE A 246 4.78 -10.47 4.30
N ALA A 247 4.88 -9.78 3.17
CA ALA A 247 6.05 -8.96 2.90
C ALA A 247 5.79 -7.70 2.08
N THR A 248 6.60 -6.68 2.37
CA THR A 248 6.85 -5.59 1.42
C THR A 248 7.98 -5.99 0.46
N PRO A 249 7.90 -5.64 -0.84
CA PRO A 249 8.82 -6.18 -1.86
C PRO A 249 10.30 -5.99 -1.56
N GLY A 250 10.68 -4.78 -1.13
CA GLY A 250 12.09 -4.44 -0.91
C GLY A 250 12.81 -5.29 0.14
N ARG A 251 12.16 -5.58 1.29
CA ARG A 251 12.77 -6.41 2.35
C ARG A 251 12.79 -7.88 1.97
N LEU A 252 11.79 -8.36 1.24
CA LEU A 252 11.79 -9.72 0.73
C LEU A 252 12.94 -9.94 -0.25
N LEU A 253 13.13 -9.02 -1.21
CA LEU A 253 14.24 -9.10 -2.18
C LEU A 253 15.61 -9.15 -1.49
N ASP A 254 15.83 -8.35 -0.45
CA ASP A 254 17.05 -8.35 0.37
C ASP A 254 17.30 -9.72 1.04
N PHE A 255 16.26 -10.38 1.57
CA PHE A 255 16.38 -11.72 2.15
C PHE A 255 16.54 -12.83 1.10
N LEU A 256 15.98 -12.67 -0.09
CA LEU A 256 16.22 -13.57 -1.22
C LEU A 256 17.65 -13.43 -1.75
N GLU A 257 18.16 -12.21 -1.90
CA GLU A 257 19.54 -11.94 -2.35
C GLU A 257 20.57 -12.48 -1.38
N SER A 258 20.33 -12.34 -0.07
CA SER A 258 21.23 -12.83 0.98
C SER A 258 21.08 -14.34 1.27
N GLY A 259 20.15 -15.03 0.58
CA GLY A 259 19.92 -16.46 0.74
C GLY A 259 19.35 -16.86 2.10
N ARG A 260 18.74 -15.92 2.84
CA ARG A 260 18.07 -16.17 4.12
C ARG A 260 16.73 -16.88 3.96
N THR A 261 16.08 -16.68 2.82
CA THR A 261 14.90 -17.44 2.41
C THR A 261 14.97 -17.74 0.91
N ASN A 262 14.03 -18.53 0.42
CA ASN A 262 13.84 -18.86 -0.98
C ASN A 262 12.35 -19.04 -1.26
N LEU A 263 11.94 -19.07 -2.52
CA LEU A 263 10.52 -19.26 -2.90
C LEU A 263 10.28 -20.58 -3.66
N LYS A 264 11.11 -21.59 -3.42
CA LYS A 264 11.01 -22.89 -4.13
C LYS A 264 9.74 -23.67 -3.77
N ARG A 265 9.30 -23.57 -2.51
CA ARG A 265 8.07 -24.18 -1.99
C ARG A 265 6.82 -23.31 -2.18
N CYS A 266 6.99 -22.07 -2.65
CA CYS A 266 5.89 -21.12 -2.77
C CYS A 266 4.96 -21.55 -3.90
N THR A 267 3.73 -21.91 -3.52
CA THR A 267 2.70 -22.47 -4.42
C THR A 267 1.41 -21.66 -4.37
N TYR A 268 1.28 -20.74 -3.42
CA TYR A 268 0.15 -19.83 -3.26
C TYR A 268 0.67 -18.39 -3.13
N LEU A 269 0.49 -17.58 -4.16
CA LEU A 269 0.95 -16.18 -4.20
C LEU A 269 -0.26 -15.24 -4.16
N VAL A 270 -0.22 -14.27 -3.26
CA VAL A 270 -1.21 -13.19 -3.15
C VAL A 270 -0.54 -11.85 -3.41
N LEU A 271 -1.13 -11.04 -4.30
CA LEU A 271 -0.86 -9.61 -4.41
C LEU A 271 -2.06 -8.85 -3.84
N ASP A 272 -1.90 -8.23 -2.67
CA ASP A 272 -2.91 -7.35 -2.10
C ASP A 272 -2.65 -5.89 -2.52
N GLU A 273 -3.71 -5.12 -2.70
CA GLU A 273 -3.67 -3.80 -3.37
C GLU A 273 -2.92 -3.88 -4.72
N ALA A 274 -3.28 -4.88 -5.54
CA ALA A 274 -2.53 -5.30 -6.72
C ALA A 274 -2.36 -4.20 -7.79
N ASP A 275 -3.32 -3.29 -7.93
CA ASP A 275 -3.19 -2.10 -8.79
C ASP A 275 -2.02 -1.20 -8.38
N ARG A 276 -1.75 -1.08 -7.08
CA ARG A 276 -0.60 -0.31 -6.57
C ARG A 276 0.69 -1.10 -6.64
N MET A 277 0.63 -2.41 -6.45
CA MET A 277 1.81 -3.28 -6.62
C MET A 277 2.28 -3.35 -8.08
N LEU A 278 1.36 -3.13 -9.03
CA LEU A 278 1.61 -3.12 -10.47
C LEU A 278 1.77 -1.72 -11.06
N ASP A 279 1.69 -0.66 -10.23
CA ASP A 279 2.07 0.68 -10.64
C ASP A 279 3.59 0.75 -10.95
N MET A 280 4.00 1.69 -11.80
CA MET A 280 5.35 1.80 -12.38
C MET A 280 6.49 1.85 -11.33
N GLY A 281 6.19 2.10 -10.05
CA GLY A 281 7.16 2.10 -8.95
C GLY A 281 7.45 0.73 -8.32
N PHE A 282 6.48 -0.20 -8.30
CA PHE A 282 6.62 -1.51 -7.65
C PHE A 282 6.77 -2.66 -8.65
N GLU A 283 6.24 -2.51 -9.87
CA GLU A 283 6.25 -3.56 -10.89
C GLU A 283 7.62 -4.23 -11.08
N PRO A 284 8.76 -3.50 -11.17
CA PRO A 284 10.05 -4.15 -11.39
C PRO A 284 10.48 -5.04 -10.21
N GLN A 285 10.08 -4.65 -8.99
CA GLN A 285 10.35 -5.45 -7.78
C GLN A 285 9.44 -6.69 -7.74
N ILE A 286 8.17 -6.54 -8.10
CA ILE A 286 7.21 -7.64 -8.18
C ILE A 286 7.64 -8.67 -9.21
N ARG A 287 8.01 -8.23 -10.42
CA ARG A 287 8.50 -9.12 -11.48
C ARG A 287 9.69 -9.95 -11.00
N LYS A 288 10.68 -9.30 -10.36
CA LYS A 288 11.85 -10.00 -9.78
C LYS A 288 11.45 -11.05 -8.74
N ILE A 289 10.49 -10.76 -7.87
CA ILE A 289 10.01 -11.72 -6.86
C ILE A 289 9.32 -12.91 -7.55
N ILE A 290 8.38 -12.63 -8.46
CA ILE A 290 7.59 -13.66 -9.15
C ILE A 290 8.48 -14.59 -9.98
N GLU A 291 9.55 -14.09 -10.58
CA GLU A 291 10.53 -14.90 -11.31
C GLU A 291 11.27 -15.93 -10.43
N GLN A 292 11.32 -15.70 -9.11
CA GLN A 292 11.88 -16.62 -8.13
C GLN A 292 10.87 -17.68 -7.65
N ILE A 293 9.63 -17.64 -8.12
CA ILE A 293 8.57 -18.59 -7.77
C ILE A 293 8.35 -19.55 -8.94
N ARG A 294 8.04 -20.81 -8.64
CA ARG A 294 7.65 -21.80 -9.64
C ARG A 294 6.47 -21.30 -10.50
N PRO A 295 6.46 -21.58 -11.82
CA PRO A 295 5.48 -21.03 -12.74
C PRO A 295 4.10 -21.70 -12.63
N ASP A 296 4.01 -22.85 -11.97
CA ASP A 296 2.78 -23.58 -11.69
C ASP A 296 2.20 -23.25 -10.30
N ARG A 297 2.61 -22.16 -9.66
CA ARG A 297 1.91 -21.61 -8.48
C ARG A 297 0.46 -21.21 -8.82
N GLN A 298 -0.37 -21.06 -7.81
CA GLN A 298 -1.63 -20.29 -7.87
C GLN A 298 -1.34 -18.82 -7.56
N THR A 299 -1.89 -17.90 -8.36
CA THR A 299 -1.73 -16.44 -8.19
C THR A 299 -3.09 -15.78 -7.98
N LEU A 300 -3.25 -15.07 -6.86
CA LEU A 300 -4.45 -14.34 -6.51
C LEU A 300 -4.13 -12.86 -6.38
N MET A 301 -4.84 -12.01 -7.12
CA MET A 301 -4.70 -10.55 -7.05
C MET A 301 -5.97 -9.93 -6.47
N TRP A 302 -5.81 -9.01 -5.52
CA TRP A 302 -6.92 -8.37 -4.84
C TRP A 302 -6.72 -6.86 -4.86
N SER A 303 -7.78 -6.12 -5.19
CA SER A 303 -7.78 -4.67 -5.09
C SER A 303 -9.21 -4.12 -4.96
N ALA A 304 -9.33 -2.86 -4.55
CA ALA A 304 -10.58 -2.10 -4.71
C ALA A 304 -10.74 -1.51 -6.12
N THR A 305 -9.65 -1.36 -6.86
CA THR A 305 -9.62 -0.65 -8.14
C THR A 305 -8.87 -1.48 -9.18
N TRP A 306 -9.37 -1.53 -10.42
CA TRP A 306 -8.78 -2.36 -11.47
C TRP A 306 -8.74 -1.67 -12.83
N PRO A 307 -7.90 -0.64 -12.98
CA PRO A 307 -7.81 0.13 -14.22
C PRO A 307 -7.21 -0.70 -15.37
N LYS A 308 -7.42 -0.25 -16.61
CA LYS A 308 -7.06 -1.01 -17.82
C LYS A 308 -5.55 -1.25 -17.93
N GLU A 309 -4.75 -0.28 -17.48
CA GLU A 309 -3.29 -0.30 -17.50
C GLU A 309 -2.75 -1.43 -16.62
N VAL A 310 -3.31 -1.56 -15.40
CA VAL A 310 -2.98 -2.62 -14.45
C VAL A 310 -3.43 -3.97 -14.98
N LYS A 311 -4.60 -4.06 -15.58
CA LYS A 311 -5.15 -5.31 -16.12
C LYS A 311 -4.22 -5.93 -17.17
N ASN A 312 -3.68 -5.12 -18.09
CA ASN A 312 -2.74 -5.61 -19.10
C ASN A 312 -1.44 -6.15 -18.47
N LEU A 313 -0.94 -5.48 -17.42
CA LEU A 313 0.22 -5.94 -16.67
C LEU A 313 -0.05 -7.21 -15.85
N ALA A 314 -1.25 -7.35 -15.30
CA ALA A 314 -1.64 -8.51 -14.51
C ALA A 314 -1.64 -9.80 -15.33
N GLU A 315 -1.95 -9.72 -16.63
CA GLU A 315 -1.94 -10.87 -17.55
C GLU A 315 -0.55 -11.51 -17.71
N ASP A 316 0.55 -10.76 -17.47
CA ASP A 316 1.91 -11.32 -17.45
C ASP A 316 2.14 -12.30 -16.29
N PHE A 317 1.34 -12.19 -15.21
CA PHE A 317 1.57 -12.91 -13.96
C PHE A 317 0.53 -14.00 -13.68
N LEU A 318 -0.57 -14.03 -14.45
CA LEU A 318 -1.74 -14.89 -14.26
C LEU A 318 -1.89 -15.92 -15.39
N LYS A 319 -2.53 -17.06 -15.10
CA LYS A 319 -2.82 -18.13 -16.08
C LYS A 319 -4.26 -18.62 -15.97
N ASP A 320 -5.01 -18.58 -17.08
CA ASP A 320 -6.43 -19.00 -17.16
C ASP A 320 -7.24 -18.57 -15.92
N TYR A 321 -7.18 -17.27 -15.60
CA TYR A 321 -7.68 -16.75 -14.34
C TYR A 321 -9.19 -16.45 -14.39
N ALA A 322 -9.84 -16.52 -13.23
CA ALA A 322 -11.18 -16.01 -13.02
C ALA A 322 -11.14 -14.59 -12.44
N GLN A 323 -11.99 -13.69 -12.92
CA GLN A 323 -12.14 -12.34 -12.39
C GLN A 323 -13.52 -12.20 -11.76
N ILE A 324 -13.54 -11.70 -10.53
CA ILE A 324 -14.74 -11.37 -9.76
C ILE A 324 -14.73 -9.87 -9.54
N ASN A 325 -15.86 -9.23 -9.81
CA ASN A 325 -16.14 -7.85 -9.47
C ASN A 325 -17.36 -7.82 -8.55
N VAL A 326 -17.24 -7.15 -7.41
CA VAL A 326 -18.36 -6.88 -6.49
C VAL A 326 -18.61 -5.38 -6.47
N GLY A 327 -19.83 -4.99 -6.79
CA GLY A 327 -20.23 -3.60 -6.98
C GLY A 327 -20.09 -3.15 -8.43
N SER A 328 -20.11 -1.84 -8.63
CA SER A 328 -19.98 -1.24 -9.96
C SER A 328 -18.68 -1.64 -10.66
N LEU A 329 -18.76 -1.87 -11.98
CA LEU A 329 -17.60 -2.11 -12.84
C LEU A 329 -16.77 -0.85 -13.08
N GLN A 330 -17.35 0.32 -12.82
CA GLN A 330 -16.65 1.60 -12.87
C GLN A 330 -15.97 1.88 -11.54
N LEU A 331 -15.08 2.88 -11.52
CA LEU A 331 -14.44 3.32 -10.29
C LEU A 331 -15.50 3.82 -9.31
N ALA A 332 -15.79 3.03 -8.29
CA ALA A 332 -16.84 3.29 -7.32
C ALA A 332 -16.27 3.50 -5.92
N ALA A 333 -16.77 4.55 -5.27
CA ALA A 333 -16.53 4.75 -3.85
C ALA A 333 -17.46 3.84 -3.04
N ASN A 334 -17.13 3.61 -1.76
CA ASN A 334 -18.10 2.97 -0.87
C ASN A 334 -19.31 3.91 -0.67
N HIS A 335 -20.51 3.41 -0.99
CA HIS A 335 -21.75 4.19 -0.95
C HIS A 335 -22.17 4.63 0.48
N ASN A 336 -21.59 4.03 1.53
CA ASN A 336 -21.81 4.44 2.92
C ASN A 336 -21.05 5.72 3.34
N ILE A 337 -20.34 6.35 2.40
CA ILE A 337 -19.55 7.55 2.64
C ILE A 337 -20.28 8.77 2.06
N LEU A 338 -20.62 9.73 2.92
CA LEU A 338 -21.06 11.05 2.49
C LEU A 338 -19.85 11.82 1.96
N GLN A 339 -19.90 12.25 0.69
CA GLN A 339 -18.79 12.91 0.01
C GLN A 339 -19.10 14.39 -0.20
N ILE A 340 -18.33 15.27 0.45
CA ILE A 340 -18.50 16.72 0.40
C ILE A 340 -17.29 17.33 -0.29
N ILE A 341 -17.52 17.97 -1.44
CA ILE A 341 -16.49 18.69 -2.19
C ILE A 341 -16.63 20.19 -1.98
N ASP A 342 -15.59 20.81 -1.44
CA ASP A 342 -15.50 22.25 -1.25
C ASP A 342 -14.47 22.82 -2.23
N VAL A 343 -14.97 23.60 -3.19
CA VAL A 343 -14.14 24.26 -4.20
C VAL A 343 -13.62 25.57 -3.64
N CYS A 344 -12.31 25.65 -3.41
CA CYS A 344 -11.63 26.78 -2.78
C CYS A 344 -10.29 27.11 -3.43
N GLN A 345 -9.68 28.21 -3.02
CA GLN A 345 -8.30 28.55 -3.36
C GLN A 345 -7.31 27.92 -2.39
N ASP A 346 -6.06 27.73 -2.80
CA ASP A 346 -5.04 27.06 -1.98
C ASP A 346 -4.77 27.80 -0.66
N TYR A 347 -4.85 29.14 -0.64
CA TYR A 347 -4.63 29.96 0.56
C TYR A 347 -5.78 29.87 1.58
N GLU A 348 -6.97 29.40 1.17
CA GLU A 348 -8.14 29.29 2.05
C GLU A 348 -8.15 27.97 2.85
N LYS A 349 -7.40 26.97 2.37
CA LYS A 349 -7.45 25.60 2.89
C LYS A 349 -7.16 25.50 4.39
N GLU A 350 -6.19 26.24 4.90
CA GLU A 350 -5.82 26.19 6.32
C GLU A 350 -6.93 26.73 7.24
N ASN A 351 -7.60 27.82 6.82
CA ASN A 351 -8.70 28.41 7.57
C ASN A 351 -9.94 27.50 7.52
N LYS A 352 -10.22 26.92 6.35
CA LYS A 352 -11.30 25.94 6.17
C LYS A 352 -11.06 24.67 7.00
N LEU A 353 -9.84 24.14 7.01
CA LEU A 353 -9.46 23.00 7.84
C LEU A 353 -9.69 23.28 9.33
N SER A 354 -9.27 24.46 9.80
CA SER A 354 -9.41 24.84 11.21
C SER A 354 -10.88 25.01 11.62
N THR A 355 -11.72 25.50 10.71
CA THR A 355 -13.17 25.63 10.94
C THR A 355 -13.83 24.26 10.99
N LEU A 356 -13.53 23.42 10.00
CA LEU A 356 -14.06 22.05 9.92
C LEU A 356 -13.65 21.20 11.13
N LEU A 357 -12.41 21.31 11.59
CA LEU A 357 -11.96 20.58 12.79
C LEU A 357 -12.68 21.04 14.07
N LYS A 358 -13.11 22.31 14.18
CA LYS A 358 -13.91 22.76 15.33
C LYS A 358 -15.27 22.09 15.37
N GLU A 359 -15.91 21.94 14.21
CA GLU A 359 -17.20 21.25 14.09
C GLU A 359 -17.04 19.75 14.41
N ILE A 360 -16.07 19.09 13.78
CA ILE A 360 -15.83 17.65 13.97
C ILE A 360 -15.46 17.33 15.43
N MET A 361 -14.61 18.14 16.05
CA MET A 361 -14.15 17.87 17.43
C MET A 361 -15.23 18.14 18.49
N ALA A 362 -16.33 18.78 18.13
CA ALA A 362 -17.51 18.89 18.98
C ALA A 362 -18.36 17.61 19.01
N GLU A 363 -18.17 16.70 18.05
CA GLU A 363 -18.85 15.40 18.03
C GLU A 363 -18.17 14.39 18.97
N SER A 364 -18.96 13.43 19.46
CA SER A 364 -18.45 12.33 20.30
C SER A 364 -17.56 11.36 19.52
N GLU A 365 -17.85 11.13 18.23
CA GLU A 365 -17.06 10.29 17.34
C GLU A 365 -16.23 11.16 16.38
N ASN A 366 -15.07 11.65 16.83
CA ASN A 366 -14.30 12.67 16.11
C ASN A 366 -12.98 12.17 15.51
N LYS A 367 -12.73 10.86 15.48
CA LYS A 367 -11.52 10.30 14.85
C LYS A 367 -11.45 10.69 13.37
N THR A 368 -10.38 11.40 13.02
CA THR A 368 -10.22 12.08 11.73
C THR A 368 -8.87 11.79 11.11
N ILE A 369 -8.84 11.48 9.81
CA ILE A 369 -7.61 11.41 9.02
C ILE A 369 -7.55 12.58 8.03
N VAL A 370 -6.46 13.35 8.07
CA VAL A 370 -6.20 14.46 7.14
C VAL A 370 -5.10 14.05 6.16
N PHE A 371 -5.45 13.95 4.88
CA PHE A 371 -4.51 13.62 3.81
C PHE A 371 -3.91 14.86 3.17
N ILE A 372 -2.58 14.87 3.09
CA ILE A 372 -1.76 15.94 2.50
C ILE A 372 -0.76 15.30 1.53
N GLU A 373 -0.48 15.98 0.42
CA GLU A 373 0.32 15.42 -0.68
C GLU A 373 1.79 15.17 -0.27
N THR A 374 2.43 16.15 0.38
CA THR A 374 3.88 16.11 0.64
C THR A 374 4.22 15.92 2.11
N LYS A 375 5.30 15.17 2.37
CA LYS A 375 5.83 14.90 3.72
C LYS A 375 6.15 16.19 4.49
N ARG A 376 6.70 17.18 3.78
CA ARG A 376 7.05 18.49 4.35
C ARG A 376 5.82 19.25 4.83
N ARG A 377 4.76 19.30 4.01
CA ARG A 377 3.50 19.95 4.41
C ARG A 377 2.81 19.22 5.55
N VAL A 378 2.87 17.89 5.60
CA VAL A 378 2.37 17.10 6.75
C VAL A 378 3.01 17.60 8.04
N ASP A 379 4.34 17.73 8.08
CA ASP A 379 5.06 18.22 9.25
C ASP A 379 4.73 19.69 9.58
N GLU A 380 4.64 20.57 8.58
CA GLU A 380 4.31 21.99 8.77
C GLU A 380 2.90 22.18 9.36
N ILE A 381 1.88 21.55 8.75
CA ILE A 381 0.49 21.62 9.20
C ILE A 381 0.32 20.99 10.58
N THR A 382 0.95 19.84 10.83
CA THR A 382 0.86 19.18 12.16
C THR A 382 1.48 20.04 13.25
N ARG A 383 2.62 20.71 13.00
CA ARG A 383 3.22 21.65 13.96
C ARG A 383 2.33 22.85 14.21
N LYS A 384 1.62 23.35 13.20
CA LYS A 384 0.65 24.44 13.37
C LYS A 384 -0.55 23.97 14.21
N MET A 385 -1.15 22.83 13.87
CA MET A 385 -2.24 22.23 14.64
C MET A 385 -1.88 22.05 16.12
N LYS A 386 -0.69 21.52 16.42
CA LYS A 386 -0.22 21.35 17.80
C LYS A 386 -0.04 22.68 18.54
N ARG A 387 0.44 23.73 17.86
CA ARG A 387 0.56 25.09 18.45
C ARG A 387 -0.81 25.69 18.74
N ASP A 388 -1.79 25.40 17.90
CA ASP A 388 -3.18 25.85 18.06
C ASP A 388 -3.95 24.99 19.09
N GLY A 389 -3.30 24.00 19.72
CA GLY A 389 -3.87 23.17 20.80
C GLY A 389 -4.56 21.89 20.34
N TRP A 390 -4.53 21.55 19.05
CA TRP A 390 -5.17 20.34 18.54
C TRP A 390 -4.38 19.07 18.89
N PRO A 391 -5.04 17.99 19.35
CA PRO A 391 -4.42 16.70 19.64
C PRO A 391 -4.14 15.92 18.34
N ALA A 392 -3.22 16.43 17.52
CA ALA A 392 -2.87 15.89 16.21
C ALA A 392 -1.52 15.16 16.21
N VAL A 393 -1.46 14.04 15.52
CA VAL A 393 -0.24 13.26 15.23
C VAL A 393 -0.05 13.12 13.73
N CYS A 394 1.16 12.79 13.27
CA CYS A 394 1.42 12.67 11.84
C CYS A 394 2.26 11.47 11.42
N ILE A 395 1.99 10.97 10.22
CA ILE A 395 2.68 9.81 9.66
C ILE A 395 3.06 10.06 8.19
N HIS A 396 4.33 9.85 7.86
CA HIS A 396 4.85 9.94 6.49
C HIS A 396 6.14 9.12 6.35
N GLY A 397 6.62 8.95 5.11
CA GLY A 397 7.74 8.04 4.82
C GLY A 397 9.12 8.44 5.35
N ASP A 398 9.28 9.63 5.94
CA ASP A 398 10.56 10.04 6.58
C ASP A 398 10.56 9.82 8.09
N LYS A 399 9.41 9.48 8.68
CA LYS A 399 9.35 9.02 10.08
C LYS A 399 10.01 7.65 10.19
N THR A 400 10.73 7.43 11.27
CA THR A 400 11.28 6.12 11.63
C THR A 400 10.14 5.13 11.87
N GLN A 401 10.38 3.82 11.71
CA GLN A 401 9.31 2.84 11.92
C GLN A 401 8.77 2.88 13.35
N GLN A 402 9.63 3.08 14.35
CA GLN A 402 9.22 3.22 15.75
C GLN A 402 8.26 4.40 15.96
N GLU A 403 8.54 5.56 15.34
CA GLU A 403 7.63 6.71 15.39
C GLU A 403 6.30 6.41 14.69
N ARG A 404 6.32 5.72 13.54
CA ARG A 404 5.10 5.34 12.82
C ARG A 404 4.23 4.41 13.66
N ASP A 405 4.83 3.39 14.26
CA ASP A 405 4.13 2.43 15.12
C ASP A 405 3.51 3.13 16.35
N TRP A 406 4.27 4.04 16.99
CA TRP A 406 3.78 4.84 18.12
C TRP A 406 2.62 5.77 17.74
N VAL A 407 2.74 6.50 16.63
CA VAL A 407 1.67 7.38 16.11
C VAL A 407 0.40 6.60 15.81
N LEU A 408 0.52 5.43 15.19
CA LEU A 408 -0.63 4.58 14.88
C LEU A 408 -1.27 4.00 16.14
N GLN A 409 -0.48 3.65 17.14
CA GLN A 409 -0.98 3.20 18.44
C GLN A 409 -1.77 4.31 19.15
N ASP A 410 -1.25 5.53 19.17
CA ASP A 410 -1.93 6.67 19.78
C ASP A 410 -3.23 7.04 19.04
N PHE A 411 -3.23 6.94 17.71
CA PHE A 411 -4.44 7.15 16.91
C PHE A 411 -5.48 6.04 17.13
N ARG A 412 -5.06 4.76 17.12
CA ARG A 412 -5.96 3.62 17.37
C ARG A 412 -6.60 3.67 18.76
N SER A 413 -5.80 3.99 19.78
CA SER A 413 -6.28 4.12 21.16
C SER A 413 -7.14 5.35 21.42
N GLY A 414 -7.26 6.26 20.45
CA GLY A 414 -8.04 7.50 20.57
C GLY A 414 -7.36 8.60 21.39
N LYS A 415 -6.12 8.40 21.87
CA LYS A 415 -5.34 9.43 22.58
C LYS A 415 -5.10 10.67 21.72
N ALA A 416 -4.88 10.46 20.43
CA ALA A 416 -4.79 11.51 19.43
C ALA A 416 -5.86 11.25 18.35
N PRO A 417 -7.00 11.95 18.36
CA PRO A 417 -8.09 11.68 17.40
C PRO A 417 -7.81 12.21 16.00
N ILE A 418 -6.76 13.02 15.78
CA ILE A 418 -6.43 13.60 14.47
C ILE A 418 -5.11 13.00 13.96
N LEU A 419 -5.16 12.30 12.82
CA LEU A 419 -3.99 11.78 12.12
C LEU A 419 -3.76 12.51 10.81
N VAL A 420 -2.62 13.19 10.67
CA VAL A 420 -2.20 13.85 9.43
C VAL A 420 -1.26 12.94 8.64
N ALA A 421 -1.57 12.60 7.40
CA ALA A 421 -0.87 11.56 6.66
C ALA A 421 -0.62 11.89 5.18
N THR A 422 0.45 11.31 4.63
CA THR A 422 0.65 11.16 3.18
C THR A 422 0.05 9.85 2.67
N ASP A 423 -0.30 9.77 1.38
CA ASP A 423 -0.84 8.56 0.71
C ASP A 423 -0.07 7.28 1.04
N VAL A 424 1.25 7.32 0.87
CA VAL A 424 2.12 6.15 1.03
C VAL A 424 2.05 5.58 2.45
N ALA A 425 1.79 6.44 3.44
CA ALA A 425 1.82 6.05 4.84
C ALA A 425 0.45 5.61 5.38
N ALA A 426 -0.65 6.02 4.74
CA ALA A 426 -2.01 5.72 5.20
C ALA A 426 -2.74 4.66 4.37
N ARG A 427 -2.14 4.22 3.24
CA ARG A 427 -2.60 3.06 2.47
C ARG A 427 -2.61 1.79 3.28
N GLY A 428 -3.74 1.09 3.24
CA GLY A 428 -3.92 -0.15 3.97
C GLY A 428 -3.94 0.03 5.49
N LEU A 429 -4.03 1.26 6.02
CA LEU A 429 -4.37 1.43 7.43
C LEU A 429 -5.78 0.92 7.67
N ASP A 430 -5.89 -0.12 8.48
CA ASP A 430 -7.10 -0.46 9.22
C ASP A 430 -7.00 0.12 10.62
N VAL A 431 -7.78 1.17 10.78
CA VAL A 431 -8.07 1.78 12.06
C VAL A 431 -9.58 1.75 12.17
N GLU A 432 -10.04 1.04 13.19
CA GLU A 432 -11.45 1.00 13.52
C GLU A 432 -11.90 2.39 13.98
N ASP A 433 -13.14 2.74 13.64
CA ASP A 433 -13.85 3.94 14.10
C ASP A 433 -13.36 5.29 13.53
N VAL A 434 -12.73 5.32 12.35
CA VAL A 434 -12.50 6.61 11.66
C VAL A 434 -13.84 7.13 11.13
N LYS A 435 -14.31 8.26 11.67
CA LYS A 435 -15.58 8.88 11.25
C LYS A 435 -15.40 9.86 10.10
N PHE A 436 -14.28 10.58 10.10
CA PHE A 436 -14.01 11.65 9.14
C PHE A 436 -12.71 11.42 8.36
N VAL A 437 -12.77 11.67 7.06
CA VAL A 437 -11.61 11.77 6.18
C VAL A 437 -11.59 13.16 5.55
N ILE A 438 -10.45 13.84 5.61
CA ILE A 438 -10.27 15.16 5.02
C ILE A 438 -9.15 15.10 4.00
N ASN A 439 -9.48 15.30 2.72
CA ASN A 439 -8.50 15.54 1.67
C ASN A 439 -8.14 17.02 1.67
N PHE A 440 -7.08 17.38 2.39
CA PHE A 440 -6.57 18.75 2.38
C PHE A 440 -5.96 19.11 1.03
N ASP A 441 -5.23 18.17 0.43
CA ASP A 441 -4.81 18.24 -0.97
C ASP A 441 -5.51 17.14 -1.77
N TYR A 442 -6.09 17.49 -2.92
CA TYR A 442 -6.66 16.49 -3.82
C TYR A 442 -5.57 15.52 -4.31
N PRO A 443 -5.82 14.20 -4.32
CA PRO A 443 -4.81 13.20 -4.70
C PRO A 443 -4.37 13.28 -6.18
N SER A 444 -3.34 12.50 -6.51
CA SER A 444 -2.80 12.34 -7.87
C SER A 444 -3.84 11.85 -8.88
N CYS A 445 -4.66 10.86 -8.52
CA CYS A 445 -5.72 10.30 -9.37
C CYS A 445 -6.99 9.97 -8.58
N SER A 446 -8.07 9.60 -9.28
CA SER A 446 -9.37 9.28 -8.65
C SER A 446 -9.35 7.96 -7.89
N GLU A 447 -8.49 7.01 -8.27
CA GLU A 447 -8.29 5.77 -7.52
C GLU A 447 -7.70 6.08 -6.15
N ASP A 448 -6.69 6.97 -6.08
CA ASP A 448 -6.15 7.46 -4.80
C ASP A 448 -7.26 8.09 -3.95
N TYR A 449 -8.15 8.87 -4.54
CA TYR A 449 -9.30 9.47 -3.86
C TYR A 449 -10.21 8.41 -3.22
N VAL A 450 -10.65 7.40 -4.00
CA VAL A 450 -11.49 6.30 -3.49
C VAL A 450 -10.81 5.55 -2.33
N HIS A 451 -9.50 5.30 -2.45
CA HIS A 451 -8.72 4.63 -1.40
C HIS A 451 -8.60 5.45 -0.11
N ARG A 452 -8.43 6.77 -0.23
CA ARG A 452 -8.37 7.70 0.91
C ARG A 452 -9.70 7.76 1.65
N ILE A 453 -10.80 8.00 0.93
CA ILE A 453 -12.12 8.10 1.58
C ILE A 453 -12.56 6.76 2.16
N GLY A 454 -12.16 5.64 1.56
CA GLY A 454 -12.34 4.28 2.09
C GLY A 454 -11.60 3.99 3.41
N ARG A 455 -10.93 4.97 4.03
CA ARG A 455 -10.50 4.88 5.42
C ARG A 455 -11.68 5.03 6.41
N THR A 456 -12.79 5.62 6.00
CA THR A 456 -14.06 5.64 6.76
C THR A 456 -15.12 4.76 6.10
N GLY A 457 -16.32 4.65 6.69
CA GLY A 457 -17.45 3.90 6.12
C GLY A 457 -17.30 2.37 6.12
N ARG A 458 -16.51 1.81 7.05
CA ARG A 458 -16.20 0.36 7.10
C ARG A 458 -17.21 -0.43 7.93
N ARG A 459 -17.34 -1.74 7.65
CA ARG A 459 -18.17 -2.69 8.42
C ARG A 459 -19.60 -2.19 8.69
N GLN A 460 -20.29 -1.72 7.65
CA GLN A 460 -21.65 -1.13 7.71
C GLN A 460 -21.78 0.20 8.48
N LYS A 461 -20.70 0.78 9.01
CA LYS A 461 -20.73 2.14 9.57
C LYS A 461 -20.78 3.18 8.45
N THR A 462 -21.38 4.32 8.74
CA THR A 462 -21.36 5.50 7.86
C THR A 462 -20.17 6.41 8.19
N GLY A 463 -19.64 7.07 7.17
CA GLY A 463 -18.51 7.98 7.27
C GLY A 463 -18.70 9.23 6.44
N THR A 464 -17.90 10.26 6.72
CA THR A 464 -17.93 11.52 5.96
C THR A 464 -16.55 11.85 5.42
N ALA A 465 -16.48 12.19 4.13
CA ALA A 465 -15.28 12.60 3.45
C ALA A 465 -15.40 14.06 2.96
N TYR A 466 -14.58 14.95 3.52
CA TYR A 466 -14.45 16.33 3.06
C TYR A 466 -13.24 16.46 2.12
N THR A 467 -13.40 17.17 1.01
CA THR A 467 -12.33 17.35 0.04
C THR A 467 -12.21 18.80 -0.39
N PHE A 468 -11.04 19.39 -0.15
CA PHE A 468 -10.69 20.70 -0.69
C PHE A 468 -10.18 20.53 -2.11
N PHE A 469 -10.94 21.06 -3.06
CA PHE A 469 -10.65 20.99 -4.48
C PHE A 469 -10.30 22.39 -5.01
N THR A 470 -9.18 22.54 -5.70
CA THR A 470 -8.75 23.85 -6.19
C THR A 470 -8.72 23.90 -7.71
N PRO A 471 -8.70 25.10 -8.34
CA PRO A 471 -8.63 25.23 -9.79
C PRO A 471 -7.41 24.53 -10.41
N ASN A 472 -6.32 24.38 -9.64
CA ASN A 472 -5.12 23.62 -10.03
C ASN A 472 -5.41 22.12 -10.26
N ASN A 473 -6.51 21.60 -9.70
CA ASN A 473 -6.95 20.22 -9.86
C ASN A 473 -8.00 20.03 -10.97
N SER A 474 -8.33 21.09 -11.72
CA SER A 474 -9.38 21.07 -12.77
C SER A 474 -9.24 19.96 -13.80
N ASN A 475 -8.02 19.49 -14.09
CA ASN A 475 -7.80 18.35 -14.99
C ASN A 475 -8.37 17.02 -14.49
N LYS A 476 -8.66 16.89 -13.20
CA LYS A 476 -9.20 15.69 -12.55
C LYS A 476 -10.69 15.82 -12.21
N ALA A 477 -11.31 16.97 -12.52
CA ALA A 477 -12.69 17.27 -12.13
C ALA A 477 -13.68 16.29 -12.78
N ASN A 478 -13.51 15.96 -14.06
CA ASN A 478 -14.39 15.02 -14.77
C ASN A 478 -14.39 13.63 -14.12
N ASP A 479 -13.20 13.10 -13.80
CA ASP A 479 -13.08 11.78 -13.19
C ASP A 479 -13.69 11.77 -11.78
N LEU A 480 -13.49 12.84 -11.00
CA LEU A 480 -14.14 12.99 -9.70
C LEU A 480 -15.66 13.06 -9.81
N ILE A 481 -16.18 13.82 -10.78
CA ILE A 481 -17.63 13.93 -11.04
C ILE A 481 -18.22 12.56 -11.37
N GLN A 482 -17.51 11.73 -12.15
CA GLN A 482 -17.97 10.36 -12.42
C GLN A 482 -18.10 9.52 -11.15
N VAL A 483 -17.10 9.58 -10.26
CA VAL A 483 -17.14 8.88 -8.96
C VAL A 483 -18.32 9.38 -8.09
N LEU A 484 -18.55 10.69 -8.05
CA LEU A 484 -19.66 11.28 -7.27
C LEU A 484 -21.04 10.91 -7.84
N LYS A 485 -21.19 10.87 -9.17
CA LYS A 485 -22.42 10.45 -9.84
C LYS A 485 -22.72 8.98 -9.57
N GLU A 486 -21.71 8.13 -9.65
CA GLU A 486 -21.84 6.69 -9.38
C GLU A 486 -22.31 6.45 -7.93
N ALA A 487 -21.74 7.17 -6.97
CA ALA A 487 -22.11 7.06 -5.57
C ALA A 487 -23.37 7.87 -5.17
N ASN A 488 -24.14 8.39 -6.15
CA ASN A 488 -25.36 9.20 -5.96
C ASN A 488 -25.18 10.39 -5.01
N GLN A 489 -24.05 11.08 -5.09
CA GLN A 489 -23.71 12.21 -4.21
C GLN A 489 -24.17 13.55 -4.80
N VAL A 490 -24.39 14.55 -3.92
CA VAL A 490 -24.68 15.92 -4.34
C VAL A 490 -23.40 16.57 -4.87
N ILE A 491 -23.42 16.98 -6.13
CA ILE A 491 -22.26 17.58 -6.80
C ILE A 491 -22.29 19.08 -6.61
N ASN A 492 -21.19 19.64 -6.10
CA ASN A 492 -21.03 21.09 -5.94
C ASN A 492 -21.09 21.79 -7.33
N PRO A 493 -21.97 22.78 -7.54
CA PRO A 493 -22.07 23.49 -8.82
C PRO A 493 -20.75 24.08 -9.30
N LYS A 494 -19.91 24.59 -8.38
CA LYS A 494 -18.57 25.12 -8.71
C LYS A 494 -17.64 24.07 -9.30
N LEU A 495 -17.82 22.79 -8.94
CA LEU A 495 -17.03 21.70 -9.50
C LEU A 495 -17.44 21.41 -10.95
N LEU A 496 -18.74 21.50 -11.26
CA LEU A 496 -19.25 21.37 -12.63
C LEU A 496 -18.72 22.50 -13.52
N GLU A 497 -18.76 23.75 -13.04
CA GLU A 497 -18.18 24.90 -13.75
C GLU A 497 -16.68 24.73 -14.04
N LEU A 498 -15.92 24.20 -13.08
CA LEU A 498 -14.49 23.88 -13.26
C LEU A 498 -14.25 22.77 -14.28
N ALA A 499 -15.17 21.82 -14.43
CA ALA A 499 -15.08 20.79 -15.46
C ALA A 499 -15.44 21.34 -16.86
N ASP A 500 -16.50 22.15 -16.94
CA ASP A 500 -17.02 22.72 -18.19
C ASP A 500 -16.10 23.78 -18.80
N SER A 501 -15.38 24.54 -17.97
CA SER A 501 -14.40 25.55 -18.43
C SER A 501 -13.26 24.97 -19.29
N LYS A 502 -13.03 23.65 -19.28
CA LYS A 502 -12.15 22.97 -20.25
C LYS A 502 -12.83 22.57 -21.56
N SER A 503 -14.16 22.41 -21.58
CA SER A 503 -14.90 22.07 -22.80
C SER A 503 -15.07 23.26 -23.76
N GLY A 504 -14.72 24.48 -23.34
CA GLY A 504 -14.80 25.69 -24.17
C GLY A 504 -13.51 26.11 -24.90
N GLY A 505 -12.39 25.39 -24.74
CA GLY A 505 -11.06 25.85 -25.18
C GLY A 505 -10.58 25.43 -26.57
N TYR A 506 -11.26 24.49 -27.23
CA TYR A 506 -10.84 23.99 -28.55
C TYR A 506 -12.01 23.93 -29.54
N GLY A 507 -12.16 25.01 -30.32
CA GLY A 507 -12.80 24.95 -31.64
C GLY A 507 -14.16 25.64 -31.78
N ARG A 508 -14.18 26.97 -31.94
CA ARG A 508 -15.23 27.64 -32.76
C ARG A 508 -14.88 29.06 -33.22
N HIS A 509 -13.74 29.24 -33.88
CA HIS A 509 -13.63 30.33 -34.85
C HIS A 509 -14.31 29.92 -36.15
N ARG A 510 -15.63 30.16 -36.19
CA ARG A 510 -16.36 30.44 -37.42
C ARG A 510 -15.66 31.63 -38.09
N GLY A 511 -14.76 31.34 -39.03
CA GLY A 511 -14.18 32.33 -39.94
C GLY A 511 -15.25 32.88 -40.86
N GLY A 512 -16.00 33.86 -40.36
CA GLY A 512 -16.87 34.71 -41.16
C GLY A 512 -16.03 35.65 -42.03
N ARG A 513 -16.24 35.54 -43.34
CA ARG A 513 -16.18 36.61 -44.36
C ARG A 513 -15.66 37.98 -43.89
N ASN A 514 -14.54 38.39 -44.49
CA ASN A 514 -14.20 39.77 -44.90
C ASN A 514 -13.13 39.62 -46.01
N ARG A 515 -13.47 39.47 -47.31
CA ARG A 515 -13.79 40.52 -48.29
C ARG A 515 -13.21 41.88 -47.91
N TRP A 516 -12.01 42.24 -48.40
CA TRP A 516 -11.66 43.56 -48.95
C TRP A 516 -10.28 43.51 -49.66
N ARG A 517 -10.36 43.69 -51.00
CA ARG A 517 -9.42 44.29 -51.97
C ARG A 517 -7.92 44.46 -51.61
N SER A 518 -7.03 43.96 -52.48
CA SER A 518 -6.47 44.73 -53.61
C SER A 518 -5.32 43.99 -54.32
N ARG A 519 -5.34 44.06 -55.68
CA ARG A 519 -4.23 44.14 -56.65
C ARG A 519 -2.94 43.34 -56.34
N GLY A 520 -2.44 42.43 -57.17
CA GLY A 520 -2.45 42.31 -58.64
C GLY A 520 -1.05 41.88 -59.10
N GLY A 521 -0.95 41.08 -60.17
CA GLY A 521 0.32 40.75 -60.87
C GLY A 521 1.00 39.47 -60.33
N ARG A 522 0.81 38.25 -60.83
CA ARG A 522 1.09 37.64 -62.16
C ARG A 522 2.58 37.44 -62.48
N ASN A 523 2.88 36.19 -62.87
CA ASN A 523 4.09 35.62 -63.50
C ASN A 523 5.26 35.28 -62.57
N GLY A 524 5.96 34.16 -62.66
CA GLY A 524 5.97 33.01 -63.58
C GLY A 524 7.20 32.16 -63.19
N LYS A 525 7.03 30.87 -62.90
CA LYS A 525 7.54 29.72 -63.65
C LYS A 525 9.06 29.57 -63.85
N ASP A 526 9.50 28.37 -63.45
CA ASP A 526 10.55 27.51 -64.03
C ASP A 526 12.02 27.90 -63.87
N ARG A 527 12.81 27.00 -63.24
CA ARG A 527 13.79 26.16 -63.96
C ARG A 527 14.56 25.21 -63.03
N SER A 528 14.46 23.93 -63.38
CA SER A 528 15.39 22.85 -63.11
C SER A 528 16.78 23.11 -63.71
N TYR A 529 17.86 22.72 -63.03
CA TYR A 529 19.06 22.18 -63.67
C TYR A 529 19.86 21.30 -62.69
N SER A 530 20.04 20.05 -63.07
CA SER A 530 21.06 19.16 -62.52
C SER A 530 22.40 19.47 -63.19
N ARG A 531 23.53 19.35 -62.46
CA ARG A 531 24.81 18.95 -63.06
C ARG A 531 25.80 18.47 -62.01
N SER A 532 26.21 17.23 -62.23
CA SER A 532 27.26 16.45 -61.60
C SER A 532 28.65 16.94 -61.99
N ARG A 533 29.65 16.80 -61.09
CA ARG A 533 31.03 16.36 -61.43
C ARG A 533 31.92 16.17 -60.17
N SER A 534 32.14 14.89 -59.85
CA SER A 534 33.42 14.17 -59.78
C SER A 534 34.72 14.78 -59.19
N ARG A 535 35.38 13.92 -58.38
CA ARG A 535 36.83 13.61 -58.22
C ARG A 535 37.65 14.20 -57.06
N SER A 536 37.85 13.34 -56.05
CA SER A 536 39.12 12.68 -55.65
C SER A 536 40.43 13.48 -55.42
N HIS A 537 40.84 13.48 -54.15
CA HIS A 537 42.16 13.10 -53.57
C HIS A 537 43.44 13.96 -53.73
N SER A 538 43.96 14.31 -52.53
CA SER A 538 45.34 14.13 -52.01
C SER A 538 46.33 15.31 -51.99
N ARG A 539 46.79 15.60 -50.74
CA ARG A 539 48.15 15.93 -50.22
C ARG A 539 48.06 17.05 -49.16
N GLU A 540 48.29 16.72 -47.88
CA GLU A 540 49.53 17.02 -47.08
C GLU A 540 49.72 18.52 -46.79
N HIS A 541 50.12 19.04 -45.63
CA HIS A 541 50.44 18.55 -44.28
C HIS A 541 50.48 19.80 -43.34
N ASN A 542 50.33 19.57 -42.04
CA ASN A 542 50.77 20.40 -40.89
C ASN A 542 50.01 21.67 -40.42
N GLY A 543 49.68 21.64 -39.12
CA GLY A 543 49.23 22.78 -38.32
C GLY A 543 48.67 22.36 -36.96
N ARG A 544 49.54 21.87 -36.06
CA ARG A 544 49.20 21.48 -34.68
C ARG A 544 48.75 22.70 -33.87
N GLY A 545 47.81 22.50 -32.94
CA GLY A 545 47.91 23.13 -31.62
C GLY A 545 46.64 23.67 -30.97
N ASN A 546 46.19 22.93 -29.96
CA ASN A 546 45.69 23.40 -28.66
C ASN A 546 44.18 23.70 -28.46
N ARG A 547 43.53 22.74 -27.77
CA ARG A 547 42.29 22.90 -27.00
C ARG A 547 42.61 22.71 -25.51
N ARG A 548 42.20 23.65 -24.64
CA ARG A 548 41.87 23.45 -23.21
C ARG A 548 40.77 24.46 -22.87
N SER A 549 39.50 24.08 -22.78
CA SER A 549 38.81 23.49 -21.61
C SER A 549 38.89 24.38 -20.36
N TYR A 550 37.80 25.13 -20.17
CA TYR A 550 37.46 25.93 -18.99
C TYR A 550 36.86 25.04 -17.89
N SER A 551 37.40 25.12 -16.67
CA SER A 551 36.70 24.72 -15.45
C SER A 551 36.91 25.80 -14.40
N ARG A 552 35.81 26.47 -14.00
CA ARG A 552 35.77 27.49 -12.95
C ARG A 552 35.68 26.82 -11.58
N SER A 553 36.63 27.14 -10.70
CA SER A 553 36.57 26.89 -9.26
C SER A 553 36.67 28.24 -8.53
N TYR A 554 35.65 28.55 -7.72
CA TYR A 554 35.64 29.70 -6.82
C TYR A 554 36.27 29.27 -5.48
N SER A 555 37.36 29.93 -5.10
CA SER A 555 37.94 29.93 -3.75
C SER A 555 37.73 31.32 -3.13
N ARG A 556 37.20 31.37 -1.91
CA ARG A 556 37.16 32.57 -1.08
C ARG A 556 38.10 32.36 0.11
N SER A 557 39.08 33.23 0.19
CA SER A 557 40.10 33.33 1.23
C SER A 557 39.55 33.97 2.51
N ARG A 558 40.04 33.48 3.65
CA ARG A 558 39.93 34.04 5.00
C ARG A 558 41.33 34.39 5.49
N SER A 559 41.44 35.47 6.25
CA SER A 559 42.57 35.78 7.14
C SER A 559 42.08 36.58 8.37
N PRO A 560 42.85 36.64 9.48
CA PRO A 560 42.34 36.47 10.84
C PRO A 560 42.60 37.66 11.80
N VAL A 561 41.92 37.72 12.96
CA VAL A 561 42.38 38.41 14.19
C VAL A 561 41.80 37.72 15.45
N SER A 562 42.56 37.79 16.54
CA SER A 562 42.58 37.01 17.79
C SER A 562 41.80 37.55 19.00
N ASN A 563 41.41 36.61 19.88
CA ASN A 563 41.35 36.58 21.37
C ASN A 563 40.92 37.80 22.21
N ARG A 564 39.93 37.58 23.10
CA ARG A 564 40.10 37.69 24.57
C ARG A 564 38.95 37.00 25.36
N THR A 565 39.32 36.53 26.55
CA THR A 565 38.62 35.75 27.58
C THR A 565 37.98 36.59 28.69
N GLU A 566 36.89 36.11 29.30
CA GLU A 566 36.45 36.18 30.74
C GLU A 566 34.95 35.75 30.82
N VAL A 567 34.50 34.64 31.43
CA VAL A 567 34.28 34.20 32.84
C VAL A 567 33.23 35.01 33.66
N ILE A 568 32.33 34.26 34.34
CA ILE A 568 31.34 34.61 35.42
C ILE A 568 29.95 35.10 34.91
N GLY A 569 28.77 34.63 35.34
CA GLY A 569 28.36 33.82 36.50
C GLY A 569 26.88 33.38 36.48
N LYS A 570 26.48 32.73 37.58
CA LYS A 570 25.24 31.98 37.89
C LYS A 570 24.01 32.87 38.19
N SER A 571 22.79 32.35 37.95
CA SER A 571 21.60 32.38 38.85
C SER A 571 20.37 31.81 38.09
N TYR A 572 19.78 30.68 38.53
CA TYR A 572 18.61 30.54 39.42
C TYR A 572 17.36 31.31 38.95
N TRP A 573 16.26 30.59 38.65
CA TRP A 573 14.98 30.68 39.37
C TRP A 573 14.03 29.54 38.97
N SER A 574 13.40 28.96 39.99
CA SER A 574 12.38 27.91 39.96
C SER A 574 10.97 28.50 40.03
N SER A 575 10.00 27.68 39.59
CA SER A 575 8.66 27.43 40.16
C SER A 575 7.56 28.51 40.26
N GLU A 576 6.36 28.03 39.89
CA GLU A 576 5.00 28.30 40.42
C GLU A 576 4.21 29.52 39.90
N ARG A 577 3.20 29.24 39.07
CA ARG A 577 1.79 29.04 39.49
C ARG A 577 1.06 28.10 38.55
#